data_AF-A0A7V4ID85-F1
#
_entry.id   AF-A0A7V4ID85-F1
#
_cell.length_a   1.000
_cell.length_b   1.000
_cell.length_c   1.000
_cell.angle_alpha   90.00
_cell.angle_beta   90.00
_cell.angle_gamma   90.00
#
_symmetry.space_group_name_H-M   'P 1'
#
loop_
_entity.id
_entity.type
_entity.pdbx_description
1 polymer ?
#
loop_
_entity_poly.entity_id
_entity_poly.type
_entity_poly.pdbx_seq_one_letter_code
_entity_poly.pdbx_strand_id
1 'polypeptide(L)'
;MADQSHQAGAGDDLLKRSSLYREFQAEREEILRHKWIESEKAGRDIGFEQALTDWIIKHRSKWRRARQMAPPQPPEDQDRN
;
A
#
# COMPACT_ATOMS: atom_id res chain seq x y z
N MET A 1 -35.05 1.41 -4.08
CA MET A 1 -34.09 0.43 -4.64
C MET A 1 -32.89 1.21 -5.15
N ALA A 2 -31.68 0.81 -4.73
CA ALA A 2 -30.35 1.39 -5.01
C ALA A 2 -30.11 2.81 -4.43
N ASP A 3 -28.99 3.16 -3.82
CA ASP A 3 -27.61 2.73 -4.06
C ASP A 3 -26.76 2.87 -2.79
N GLN A 4 -25.93 1.86 -2.51
CA GLN A 4 -25.02 1.78 -1.36
C GLN A 4 -23.80 2.66 -1.60
N SER A 5 -23.69 3.78 -0.89
CA SER A 5 -22.49 4.59 -0.83
C SER A 5 -22.34 5.17 0.59
N HIS A 6 -21.14 5.15 1.16
CA HIS A 6 -20.72 5.66 2.49
C HIS A 6 -20.52 4.65 3.63
N GLN A 7 -19.62 3.67 3.42
CA GLN A 7 -19.00 2.98 4.55
C GLN A 7 -17.47 2.91 4.38
N ALA A 8 -16.82 4.08 4.39
CA ALA A 8 -15.36 4.20 4.38
C ALA A 8 -14.80 5.13 5.48
N GLY A 9 -15.63 5.58 6.44
CA GLY A 9 -15.24 6.60 7.43
C GLY A 9 -14.83 6.06 8.81
N ALA A 10 -15.33 4.90 9.24
CA ALA A 10 -15.11 4.43 10.62
C ALA A 10 -13.78 3.69 10.83
N GLY A 11 -13.27 3.01 9.80
CA GLY A 11 -11.93 2.41 9.85
C GLY A 11 -10.82 3.46 9.75
N ASP A 12 -11.08 4.56 9.05
CA ASP A 12 -10.12 5.64 8.76
C ASP A 12 -9.56 6.30 10.04
N ASP A 13 -10.38 6.44 11.09
CA ASP A 13 -9.98 7.13 12.31
C ASP A 13 -9.20 6.27 13.32
N LEU A 14 -9.48 4.97 13.39
CA LEU A 14 -8.74 4.03 14.23
C LEU A 14 -7.35 3.72 13.66
N LEU A 15 -7.23 3.74 12.34
CA LEU A 15 -6.00 3.44 11.61
C LEU A 15 -5.00 4.62 11.63
N LYS A 16 -5.48 5.87 11.65
CA LYS A 16 -4.64 7.10 11.72
C LYS A 16 -3.64 7.15 12.88
N ARG A 17 -3.82 6.37 13.95
CA ARG A 17 -3.13 6.61 15.23
C ARG A 17 -1.84 5.85 15.53
N SER A 18 -1.42 4.85 14.74
CA SER A 18 -0.18 4.12 15.14
C SER A 18 0.59 3.41 14.02
N SER A 19 -0.07 2.87 13.01
CA SER A 19 0.61 2.07 11.98
C SER A 19 0.31 2.55 10.57
N LEU A 20 -0.89 3.09 10.34
CA LEU A 20 -1.37 3.28 8.98
C LEU A 20 -0.71 4.41 8.22
N TYR A 21 -0.26 5.48 8.89
CA TYR A 21 0.46 6.55 8.20
C TYR A 21 1.77 6.04 7.61
N ARG A 22 2.49 5.18 8.35
CA ARG A 22 3.70 4.52 7.85
C ARG A 22 3.36 3.56 6.71
N GLU A 23 2.20 2.91 6.80
CA GLU A 23 1.72 2.02 5.76
C GLU A 23 1.35 2.76 4.47
N PHE A 24 0.74 3.93 4.60
CA PHE A 24 0.36 4.82 3.51
C PHE A 24 1.59 5.44 2.83
N GLN A 25 2.60 5.83 3.62
CA GLN A 25 3.88 6.28 3.07
C GLN A 25 4.54 5.17 2.24
N ALA A 26 4.59 3.95 2.77
CA ALA A 26 5.13 2.81 2.04
C ALA A 26 4.31 2.47 0.77
N GLU A 27 2.99 2.60 0.83
CA GLU A 27 2.11 2.40 -0.33
C GLU A 27 2.37 3.46 -1.42
N ARG A 28 2.50 4.72 -1.01
CA ARG A 28 2.79 5.84 -1.90
C ARG A 28 4.17 5.73 -2.54
N GLU A 29 5.18 5.30 -1.79
CA GLU A 29 6.51 5.00 -2.31
C GLU A 29 6.48 3.87 -3.34
N GLU A 30 5.71 2.81 -3.10
CA GLU A 30 5.56 1.69 -4.03
C GLU A 30 4.94 2.16 -5.36
N ILE A 31 3.90 3.01 -5.30
CA ILE A 31 3.28 3.61 -6.50
C ILE A 31 4.30 4.47 -7.26
N LEU A 32 5.09 5.28 -6.55
CA LEU A 32 6.12 6.13 -7.17
C LEU A 32 7.22 5.29 -7.82
N ARG A 33 7.66 4.19 -7.19
CA ARG A 33 8.62 3.26 -7.79
C ARG A 33 8.03 2.58 -9.02
N HIS A 34 6.79 2.10 -8.96
CA HIS A 34 6.11 1.48 -10.10
C HIS A 34 5.99 2.44 -11.28
N LYS A 35 5.60 3.69 -11.00
CA LYS A 35 5.57 4.76 -12.00
C LYS A 35 6.94 4.94 -12.66
N TRP A 36 8.00 5.01 -11.87
CA TRP A 36 9.36 5.21 -12.39
C TRP A 36 9.79 4.05 -13.29
N ILE A 37 9.61 2.80 -12.82
CA ILE A 37 9.97 1.59 -13.59
C ILE A 37 9.19 1.52 -14.90
N GLU A 38 7.88 1.76 -14.89
CA GLU A 38 7.10 1.74 -16.14
C GLU A 38 7.39 2.94 -17.04
N SER A 39 7.76 4.09 -16.49
CA SER A 39 8.21 5.22 -17.32
C SER A 39 9.56 4.93 -18.00
N GLU A 40 10.49 4.30 -17.28
CA GLU A 40 11.77 3.85 -17.85
C GLU A 40 11.55 2.79 -18.94
N LYS A 41 10.69 1.81 -18.66
CA LYS A 41 10.38 0.73 -19.59
C LYS A 41 9.63 1.21 -20.84
N ALA A 42 8.73 2.17 -20.68
CA ALA A 42 8.00 2.77 -21.79
C ALA A 42 8.85 3.76 -22.60
N GLY A 43 10.02 4.18 -22.08
CA GLY A 43 10.85 5.23 -22.67
C GLY A 43 10.16 6.60 -22.70
N ARG A 44 9.08 6.77 -21.93
CA ARG A 44 8.28 8.00 -21.82
C ARG A 44 7.57 8.02 -20.47
N ASP A 45 7.31 9.20 -19.93
CA ASP A 45 6.50 9.32 -18.72
C ASP A 45 5.08 8.79 -19.00
N ILE A 46 4.69 7.74 -18.28
CA ILE A 46 3.37 7.14 -18.42
C ILE A 46 2.27 7.95 -17.70
N GLY A 47 2.64 8.99 -16.94
CA GLY A 47 1.71 9.74 -16.12
C GLY A 47 1.38 9.06 -14.80
N PHE A 48 1.05 9.88 -13.79
CA PHE A 48 0.76 9.39 -12.44
C PHE A 48 -0.52 8.55 -12.39
N GLU A 49 -1.58 8.97 -13.08
CA GLU A 49 -2.87 8.27 -13.04
C GLU A 49 -2.82 6.88 -13.69
N GLN A 50 -2.07 6.74 -14.78
CA GLN A 50 -1.90 5.45 -15.46
C GLN A 50 -1.09 4.49 -14.58
N ALA A 51 0.01 4.96 -13.99
CA ALA A 51 0.81 4.18 -13.05
C ALA A 51 0.01 3.75 -11.82
N LEU A 52 -0.78 4.68 -11.26
CA LEU A 52 -1.63 4.44 -10.10
C LEU A 52 -2.69 3.38 -10.41
N THR A 53 -3.37 3.51 -11.55
CA THR A 53 -4.42 2.56 -11.97
C THR A 53 -3.83 1.16 -12.17
N ASP A 54 -2.69 1.06 -12.87
CA ASP A 54 -2.02 -0.21 -13.11
C ASP A 54 -1.53 -0.86 -11.80
N TRP A 55 -0.99 -0.05 -10.89
CA TRP A 55 -0.55 -0.49 -9.57
C TRP A 55 -1.72 -0.98 -8.70
N ILE A 56 -2.85 -0.26 -8.68
CA ILE A 56 -4.04 -0.66 -7.92
C ILE A 56 -4.57 -2.01 -8.41
N ILE A 57 -4.56 -2.26 -9.71
CA ILE A 57 -5.10 -3.50 -10.29
C ILE A 57 -4.15 -4.68 -10.05
N LYS A 58 -2.84 -4.51 -10.24
CA LYS A 58 -1.88 -5.62 -10.26
C LYS A 58 -1.14 -5.83 -8.93
N HIS A 59 -0.82 -4.75 -8.22
CA HIS A 59 0.09 -4.79 -7.07
C HIS A 59 -0.63 -4.67 -5.72
N ARG A 60 -1.69 -3.85 -5.62
CA ARG A 60 -2.41 -3.60 -4.35
C ARG A 60 -2.88 -4.86 -3.64
N SER A 61 -3.42 -5.82 -4.39
CA SER A 61 -3.90 -7.10 -3.84
C SER A 61 -2.77 -7.92 -3.20
N LYS A 62 -1.58 -7.92 -3.84
CA LYS A 62 -0.39 -8.60 -3.33
C LYS A 62 0.22 -7.85 -2.14
N TRP A 63 0.26 -6.51 -2.21
CA TRP A 63 0.73 -5.64 -1.13
C TRP A 63 -0.08 -5.84 0.16
N ARG A 64 -1.42 -5.83 0.05
CA ARG A 64 -2.31 -6.09 1.20
C ARG A 64 -2.09 -7.48 1.79
N ARG A 65 -1.94 -8.50 0.95
CA ARG A 65 -1.64 -9.87 1.41
C ARG A 65 -0.29 -9.97 2.12
N ALA A 66 0.76 -9.37 1.58
CA ALA A 66 2.08 -9.37 2.20
C ALA A 66 2.07 -8.73 3.61
N ARG A 67 1.24 -7.71 3.83
CA ARG A 67 1.06 -7.04 5.12
C ARG A 67 0.15 -7.79 6.09
N GLN A 68 -0.90 -8.45 5.60
CA GLN A 68 -1.73 -9.34 6.43
C GLN A 68 -1.00 -10.61 6.87
N MET A 69 -0.02 -11.04 6.07
CA MET A 69 0.72 -12.27 6.27
C MET A 69 2.12 -12.04 6.85
N ALA A 70 2.51 -10.80 7.12
CA ALA A 70 3.65 -10.49 7.96
C ALA A 70 3.19 -10.65 9.42
N PRO A 71 3.48 -11.77 10.11
CA PRO A 71 3.30 -11.80 11.54
C PRO A 71 4.12 -10.66 12.16
N PRO A 72 3.65 -10.03 13.25
CA PRO A 72 4.55 -9.24 14.08
C PRO A 72 5.67 -10.19 14.48
N GLN A 73 6.88 -9.98 13.93
CA GLN A 73 8.06 -10.68 14.36
C GLN A 73 8.16 -10.37 15.86
N PRO A 74 7.98 -11.35 16.77
CA PRO A 74 8.28 -11.10 18.16
C PRO A 74 9.77 -10.69 18.22
N PRO A 75 10.15 -9.77 19.13
CA PRO A 75 11.54 -9.43 19.30
C PRO A 75 12.28 -10.74 19.53
N GLU A 76 13.22 -11.03 18.63
CA GLU A 76 14.14 -12.14 18.76
C GLU A 76 14.78 -12.00 20.15
N ASP A 77 14.38 -12.93 21.01
CA ASP A 77 14.83 -13.09 22.38
C ASP A 77 16.36 -13.25 22.32
N GLN A 78 17.08 -12.15 22.54
CA GLN A 78 18.52 -12.16 22.69
C GLN A 78 18.83 -12.22 24.19
N ASP A 79 18.30 -13.25 24.86
CA ASP A 79 18.94 -13.80 26.06
C ASP A 79 20.08 -14.71 25.60
N ARG A 80 21.30 -14.14 25.57
CA ARG A 80 22.54 -14.88 25.82
C ARG A 80 23.72 -13.91 25.97
N ASN A 81 23.94 -13.44 27.19
CA ASN A 81 25.22 -13.59 27.91
C ASN A 81 25.12 -13.05 29.35
#